data_AF-A0A1I4INR1-F1
#
_entry.id   AF-A0A1I4INR1-F1
#
_cell.length_a   1.000
_cell.length_b   1.000
_cell.length_c   1.000
_cell.angle_alpha   90.00
_cell.angle_beta   90.00
_cell.angle_gamma   90.00
#
_symmetry.space_group_name_H-M   'P 1'
#
loop_
_entity.id
_entity.type
_entity.pdbx_description
1 polymer ?
#
loop_
_entity_poly.entity_id
_entity_poly.type
_entity_poly.pdbx_seq_one_letter_code
_entity_poly.pdbx_strand_id
1 'polypeptide(L)'
;MRQDLVEAVRNPRGFGHGAYISGMNIAGKTGTAELKLKKGEDGLENGWFIEFDASLKQLLLTMMIEDVKKRGGSGYVVAKAKKIFLKYGKTNDLVNTWLCSQRLRKSHFSLFLSRK
;
A
#
# COMPACT_ATOMS: atom_id res chain seq x y z
N MET A 1 6.62 4.34 19.70
CA MET A 1 6.71 3.40 18.56
C MET A 1 5.66 3.62 17.47
N ARG A 2 4.34 3.47 17.71
CA ARG A 2 3.32 3.66 16.65
C ARG A 2 3.36 5.08 16.06
N GLN A 3 3.40 6.10 16.92
CA GLN A 3 3.45 7.51 16.48
C GLN A 3 4.70 7.80 15.65
N ASP A 4 5.84 7.19 15.99
CA ASP A 4 7.09 7.35 15.24
C ASP A 4 6.98 6.76 13.82
N LEU A 5 6.25 5.65 13.66
CA LEU A 5 5.99 5.05 12.35
C LEU A 5 5.01 5.88 11.50
N VAL A 6 4.05 6.54 12.15
CA VAL A 6 3.19 7.52 11.46
C VAL A 6 4.03 8.71 11.01
N GLU A 7 4.89 9.22 11.88
CA GLU A 7 5.76 10.36 11.56
C GLU A 7 6.76 10.03 10.45
N ALA A 8 7.28 8.80 10.40
CA ALA A 8 8.16 8.34 9.32
C ALA A 8 7.53 8.42 7.92
N VAL A 9 6.20 8.38 7.82
CA VAL A 9 5.44 8.54 6.57
C VAL A 9 4.89 9.96 6.42
N ARG A 10 4.44 10.59 7.50
CA ARG A 10 3.84 11.93 7.48
C ARG A 10 4.88 13.03 7.18
N ASN A 11 6.08 12.91 7.73
CA ASN A 11 7.11 13.93 7.58
C ASN A 11 7.62 13.98 6.13
N PRO A 12 7.66 15.15 5.46
CA PRO A 12 8.21 15.27 4.11
C PRO A 12 9.67 14.82 3.97
N ARG A 13 10.44 14.85 5.07
CA ARG A 13 11.82 14.37 5.13
C ARG A 13 11.94 12.91 5.60
N GLY A 14 10.82 12.24 5.87
CA GLY A 14 10.78 10.86 6.30
C GLY A 14 11.06 9.90 5.15
N PHE A 15 11.83 8.84 5.41
CA PHE A 15 12.12 7.81 4.40
C PHE A 15 10.88 7.07 3.90
N GLY A 16 9.82 7.01 4.71
CA GLY A 16 8.53 6.42 4.35
C GLY A 16 7.60 7.38 3.61
N HIS A 17 7.98 8.64 3.40
CA HIS A 17 7.07 9.69 2.89
C HIS A 17 6.50 9.39 1.51
N GLY A 18 7.19 8.57 0.70
CA GLY A 18 6.65 8.10 -0.58
C GLY A 18 5.30 7.38 -0.47
N ALA A 19 4.97 6.82 0.71
CA ALA A 19 3.69 6.17 1.00
C ALA A 19 2.60 7.14 1.51
N TYR A 20 2.92 8.43 1.70
CA TYR A 20 1.95 9.41 2.18
C TYR A 20 0.76 9.54 1.22
N ILE A 21 -0.45 9.45 1.78
CA ILE A 21 -1.71 9.64 1.09
C ILE A 21 -2.53 10.65 1.92
N SER A 22 -2.94 11.75 1.30
CA SER A 22 -3.75 12.77 1.97
C SER A 22 -5.08 12.17 2.46
N GLY A 23 -5.45 12.49 3.70
CA GLY A 23 -6.66 11.98 4.35
C GLY A 23 -6.54 10.56 4.93
N MET A 24 -5.39 9.90 4.84
CA MET A 24 -5.14 8.60 5.46
C MET A 24 -4.07 8.71 6.55
N ASN A 25 -4.23 7.94 7.62
CA ASN A 25 -3.27 7.89 8.73
C ASN A 25 -2.42 6.63 8.59
N ILE A 26 -1.32 6.73 7.85
CA ILE A 26 -0.49 5.57 7.50
C ILE A 26 0.73 5.53 8.41
N ALA A 27 0.97 4.38 9.01
CA ALA A 27 2.20 4.08 9.72
C ALA A 27 3.03 3.12 8.89
N GLY A 28 4.34 3.38 8.75
CA GLY A 28 5.18 2.48 7.97
C GLY A 28 6.67 2.56 8.29
N LYS A 29 7.39 1.51 7.89
CA LYS A 29 8.83 1.40 8.06
C LYS A 29 9.49 0.88 6.80
N THR A 30 10.54 1.56 6.38
CA THR A 30 11.45 1.12 5.32
C THR A 30 12.58 0.28 5.91
N GLY A 31 13.06 -0.68 5.13
CA GLY A 31 14.26 -1.47 5.43
C GLY A 31 15.03 -1.76 4.16
N THR A 32 16.33 -1.88 4.28
CA THR A 32 17.22 -2.24 3.16
C THR A 32 18.20 -3.28 3.68
N ALA A 33 18.33 -4.42 3.00
CA ALA A 33 19.27 -5.47 3.35
C ALA A 33 20.27 -5.65 2.20
N GLU A 34 21.55 -5.41 2.47
CA GLU A 34 22.62 -5.64 1.51
C GLU A 34 23.17 -7.07 1.67
N LEU A 35 23.13 -7.85 0.59
CA LEU A 35 23.57 -9.24 0.52
C LEU A 35 24.91 -9.29 -0.19
N LYS A 36 25.99 -9.46 0.59
CA LYS A 36 27.35 -9.62 0.08
C LYS A 36 27.81 -11.05 0.26
N LEU A 37 28.41 -11.63 -0.79
CA LEU A 37 29.08 -12.93 -0.71
C LEU A 37 30.44 -12.79 -0.01
N LYS A 38 31.15 -11.66 -0.22
CA LYS A 38 32.43 -11.36 0.41
C LYS A 38 32.51 -9.88 0.82
N LYS A 39 33.33 -9.60 1.84
CA LYS A 39 33.56 -8.24 2.32
C LYS A 39 34.26 -7.41 1.24
N GLY A 40 33.68 -6.27 0.89
CA GLY A 40 34.24 -5.33 -0.09
C GLY A 40 33.70 -5.49 -1.51
N GLU A 41 32.86 -6.49 -1.79
CA GLU A 41 32.20 -6.66 -3.09
C GLU A 41 30.86 -5.91 -3.16
N ASP A 42 30.45 -5.57 -4.38
CA ASP A 42 29.12 -5.04 -4.64
C ASP A 42 28.07 -6.15 -4.43
N GLY A 43 27.26 -5.99 -3.39
CA GLY A 43 26.18 -6.91 -3.06
C GLY A 43 24.85 -6.56 -3.73
N LEU A 44 23.96 -7.55 -3.78
CA LEU A 44 22.53 -7.32 -4.07
C LEU A 44 21.91 -6.54 -2.91
N GLU A 45 20.92 -5.71 -3.20
CA GLU A 45 20.21 -4.96 -2.16
C GLU A 45 18.72 -5.30 -2.24
N ASN A 46 18.16 -5.79 -1.13
CA ASN A 46 16.73 -6.06 -1.03
C ASN A 46 16.04 -4.92 -0.27
N GLY A 47 15.00 -4.37 -0.88
CA GLY A 47 14.19 -3.31 -0.30
C GLY A 47 12.98 -3.90 0.41
N TRP A 48 12.68 -3.36 1.58
CA TRP A 48 11.53 -3.72 2.39
C TRP A 48 10.69 -2.49 2.70
N PHE A 49 9.39 -2.68 2.68
CA PHE A 49 8.46 -1.71 3.23
C PHE A 49 7.27 -2.41 3.88
N ILE A 50 6.96 -1.99 5.10
CA ILE A 50 5.80 -2.44 5.86
C ILE A 50 4.96 -1.21 6.16
N GLU A 51 3.66 -1.28 5.88
CA GLU A 51 2.71 -0.20 6.17
C GLU A 51 1.37 -0.73 6.67
N PHE A 52 0.70 0.05 7.51
CA PHE A 52 -0.66 -0.22 7.96
C PHE A 52 -1.42 1.07 8.22
N ASP A 53 -2.75 1.00 8.17
CA ASP A 53 -3.62 2.10 8.56
C ASP A 53 -3.67 2.19 10.09
N ALA A 54 -3.16 3.31 10.62
CA ALA A 54 -3.06 3.59 12.03
C ALA A 54 -4.41 4.04 12.65
N SER A 55 -5.40 4.40 11.82
CA SER A 55 -6.77 4.71 12.22
C SER A 55 -7.67 3.47 12.21
N LEU A 56 -7.61 2.65 11.16
CA LEU A 56 -8.43 1.45 10.99
C LEU A 56 -7.56 0.21 10.78
N LYS A 57 -7.66 -0.79 11.65
CA LYS A 57 -6.80 -1.99 11.63
C LYS A 57 -7.16 -3.02 10.55
N GLN A 58 -7.60 -2.59 9.37
CA GLN A 58 -8.14 -3.49 8.35
C GLN A 58 -7.09 -3.98 7.34
N LEU A 59 -6.00 -3.23 7.15
CA LEU A 59 -4.97 -3.59 6.17
C LEU A 59 -3.56 -3.36 6.73
N LEU A 60 -2.79 -4.44 6.76
CA LEU A 60 -1.34 -4.45 6.93
C LEU A 60 -0.73 -4.97 5.62
N LEU A 61 0.13 -4.18 5.00
CA LEU A 61 0.85 -4.54 3.79
C LEU A 61 2.33 -4.67 4.11
N THR A 62 2.91 -5.82 3.76
CA THR A 62 4.36 -6.06 3.79
C THR A 62 4.82 -6.36 2.38
N MET A 63 5.85 -5.65 1.91
CA MET A 63 6.40 -5.81 0.57
C MET A 63 7.92 -5.88 0.62
N MET A 64 8.46 -6.81 -0.16
CA MET A 64 9.88 -6.97 -0.39
C MET A 64 10.13 -7.00 -1.90
N ILE A 65 11.17 -6.30 -2.36
CA ILE A 65 11.64 -6.37 -3.74
C ILE A 65 13.15 -6.57 -3.71
N GLU A 66 13.61 -7.57 -4.44
CA GLU A 66 15.04 -7.86 -4.61
C GLU A 66 15.69 -6.92 -5.63
N ASP A 67 17.00 -6.73 -5.49
CA ASP A 67 17.83 -5.94 -6.40
C ASP A 67 17.31 -4.50 -6.64
N VAL A 68 17.21 -3.73 -5.54
CA VAL A 68 16.78 -2.33 -5.55
C VAL A 68 17.94 -1.33 -5.55
N LYS A 69 19.20 -1.77 -5.50
CA LYS A 69 20.40 -0.93 -5.37
C LYS A 69 20.46 0.18 -6.42
N LYS A 70 20.21 -0.17 -7.68
CA LYS A 70 20.20 0.79 -8.82
C LYS A 70 18.83 1.43 -9.09
N ARG A 71 17.84 1.17 -8.24
CA ARG A 71 16.42 1.58 -8.43
C ARG A 71 15.93 2.57 -7.37
N GLY A 72 16.81 3.03 -6.48
CA GLY A 72 16.47 3.93 -5.37
C GLY A 72 16.14 3.22 -4.06
N GLY A 73 16.62 1.99 -3.87
CA GLY A 73 16.54 1.25 -2.61
C GLY A 73 15.11 0.97 -2.17
N SER A 74 14.86 1.05 -0.85
CA SER A 74 13.52 0.89 -0.28
C SER A 74 12.50 1.92 -0.77
N GLY A 75 12.93 3.08 -1.29
CA GLY A 75 12.05 4.07 -1.92
C GLY A 75 11.30 3.53 -3.14
N TYR A 76 11.93 2.61 -3.89
CA TYR A 76 11.27 1.91 -5.00
C TYR A 76 10.08 1.07 -4.52
N VAL A 77 10.27 0.38 -3.39
CA VAL A 77 9.26 -0.49 -2.77
C VAL A 77 8.11 0.35 -2.22
N VAL A 78 8.42 1.45 -1.53
CA VAL A 78 7.45 2.41 -1.02
C VAL A 78 6.50 2.90 -2.12
N ALA A 79 7.03 3.28 -3.28
CA ALA A 79 6.22 3.76 -4.41
C ALA A 79 5.28 2.68 -4.98
N LYS A 80 5.68 1.40 -4.92
CA LYS A 80 4.83 0.28 -5.35
C LYS A 80 3.77 -0.05 -4.31
N ALA A 81 4.14 -0.03 -3.03
CA ALA A 81 3.25 -0.27 -1.90
C ALA A 81 2.09 0.74 -1.86
N LYS A 82 2.39 2.03 -2.03
CA LYS A 82 1.38 3.09 -2.14
C LYS A 82 0.27 2.79 -3.16
N LYS A 83 0.62 2.21 -4.32
CA LYS A 83 -0.37 1.88 -5.37
C LYS A 83 -1.33 0.78 -4.91
N ILE A 84 -0.81 -0.22 -4.20
CA ILE A 84 -1.61 -1.30 -3.61
C ILE A 84 -2.46 -0.74 -2.47
N PHE A 85 -1.87 0.05 -1.59
CA PHE A 85 -2.57 0.64 -0.45
C PHE A 85 -3.68 1.61 -0.88
N LEU A 86 -3.49 2.38 -1.96
CA LEU A 86 -4.56 3.20 -2.56
C LEU A 86 -5.74 2.37 -3.08
N LYS A 87 -5.45 1.19 -3.64
CA LYS A 87 -6.45 0.31 -4.24
C LYS A 87 -7.28 -0.43 -3.18
N TYR A 88 -6.65 -0.85 -2.09
CA TYR A 88 -7.28 -1.73 -1.09
C TYR A 88 -7.48 -1.08 0.29
N GLY A 89 -6.84 0.07 0.57
CA GLY A 89 -6.90 0.75 1.87
C GLY A 89 -8.11 1.67 2.04
N LYS A 90 -8.87 1.95 0.98
CA LYS A 90 -10.13 2.72 1.05
C LYS A 90 -11.33 1.79 1.28
N THR A 91 -11.34 1.06 2.38
CA THR A 91 -12.51 0.24 2.77
C THR A 91 -13.43 1.07 3.67
N ASN A 92 -14.08 2.08 3.08
CA ASN A 92 -15.33 2.64 3.62
C ASN A 92 -16.48 2.13 2.75
N ASP A 93 -16.82 0.87 2.97
CA ASP A 93 -17.67 0.04 2.10
C ASP A 93 -19.19 0.22 2.31
N LEU A 94 -19.65 1.31 2.91
CA LEU A 94 -21.09 1.62 2.88
C LEU A 94 -21.55 2.08 1.49
N VAL A 95 -20.67 2.73 0.73
CA VAL A 95 -21.00 3.25 -0.62
C VAL A 95 -20.83 2.17 -1.69
N ASN A 96 -19.77 1.35 -1.61
CA ASN A 96 -19.51 0.28 -2.58
C ASN A 96 -20.50 -0.88 -2.44
N THR A 97 -20.89 -1.26 -1.22
CA THR A 97 -21.90 -2.32 -1.00
C THR A 97 -23.27 -1.89 -1.53
N TRP A 98 -23.64 -0.61 -1.35
CA TRP A 98 -24.88 -0.05 -1.89
C TRP A 98 -24.86 0.03 -3.42
N LEU A 99 -23.79 0.54 -4.03
CA LEU A 99 -23.63 0.58 -5.49
C LEU A 99 -23.59 -0.82 -6.12
N CYS A 100 -22.96 -1.80 -5.45
CA CYS A 100 -22.96 -3.20 -5.89
C CYS A 100 -24.37 -3.82 -5.81
N SER A 101 -25.10 -3.56 -4.72
CA SER A 101 -26.51 -3.99 -4.56
C SER A 101 -27.44 -3.37 -5.62
N GLN A 102 -27.21 -2.12 -6.03
CA GLN A 102 -28.01 -1.49 -7.08
C GLN A 102 -27.67 -2.00 -8.49
N ARG A 103 -26.41 -2.35 -8.74
CA ARG A 103 -25.98 -2.92 -10.02
C ARG A 103 -26.55 -4.33 -10.26
N LEU A 104 -26.66 -5.15 -9.21
CA LEU A 104 -27.26 -6.49 -9.27
C LEU A 104 -28.80 -6.50 -9.37
N ARG A 105 -29.47 -5.42 -8.93
CA ARG A 105 -30.93 -5.27 -9.09
C ARG A 105 -31.35 -4.82 -10.48
N LYS A 106 -30.52 -4.03 -11.19
CA LYS A 106 -30.82 -3.61 -12.56
C LYS A 106 -30.67 -4.73 -13.60
N SER A 107 -29.82 -5.73 -13.38
CA SER A 107 -29.70 -6.88 -14.28
C SER A 107 -30.93 -7.81 -14.22
N HIS A 108 -31.55 -7.96 -13.05
CA HIS A 108 -32.77 -8.76 -12.90
C HIS A 108 -34.03 -8.08 -13.46
N PHE A 109 -34.09 -6.75 -13.51
CA PHE A 109 -35.27 -6.03 -14.02
C PHE A 109 -35.32 -5.96 -15.56
N SER A 110 -34.16 -5.98 -16.23
CA SER A 110 -34.07 -5.98 -17.69
C SER A 110 -34.64 -7.27 -18.32
N LEU A 111 -34.52 -8.41 -17.61
CA LEU A 111 -35.00 -9.70 -18.12
C LEU A 111 -36.53 -9.86 -18.07
N PHE A 112 -37.24 -9.02 -17.31
CA PHE A 112 -38.69 -9.12 -17.11
C PHE A 112 -39.52 -8.28 -18.08
N LEU A 113 -38.90 -7.28 -18.73
CA LEU A 113 -39.57 -6.38 -19.69
C LEU A 113 -39.41 -6.80 -21.16
N SER A 114 -38.60 -7.82 -21.46
CA SER A 114 -38.43 -8.36 -22.82
C SER A 114 -39.29 -9.60 -23.10
N ARG A 115 -40.21 -9.96 -22.19
CA ARG A 115 -41.21 -11.03 -22.36
C ARG A 115 -42.62 -10.48 -22.13
N LYS A 116 -43.06 -9.60 -23.02
CA LYS A 116 -44.46 -9.37 -23.33
C LYS A 116 -44.60 -9.25 -24.84
#